data_AF-A0A2B8A3A5-F1
#
_entry.id   AF-A0A2B8A3A5-F1
#
_cell.length_a   1.000
_cell.length_b   1.000
_cell.length_c   1.000
_cell.angle_alpha   90.00
_cell.angle_beta   90.00
_cell.angle_gamma   90.00
#
_symmetry.space_group_name_H-M   'P 1'
#
loop_
_entity.id
_entity.type
_entity.pdbx_description
1 polymer ?
#
loop_
_entity_poly.entity_id
_entity_poly.type
_entity_poly.pdbx_seq_one_letter_code
_entity_poly.pdbx_strand_id
1 'polypeptide(L)'
;MIIVNPIYDVAFKRMMEDNEVATFFIASLLQENVVSLESKQHECFYKDQPADLPVVCLDFFARIRKENRRKSVSWVKIIKARTIPDCDRFMRYLCDLYNRNIALLDAEIEGHPNTVLLLECEEPDIKSAYARFEWRYKEGDVYVPSSVPGTLLEVLPGKCVVQIGKIIERSDSELSKMLSVLEQARFADKKKIVKKYRLSPDTAGLKKMTEVLRQLATDAALLKEMAEEYKTRR
;
A
#
# COMPACT_ATOMS: atom_id res chain seq x y z
N MET A 1 17.65 5.08 14.85
CA MET A 1 17.15 3.79 15.38
C MET A 1 17.35 2.68 14.35
N ILE A 2 17.36 1.41 14.75
CA ILE A 2 17.33 0.27 13.83
C ILE A 2 15.88 -0.21 13.69
N ILE A 3 15.44 -0.42 12.45
CA ILE A 3 14.11 -0.96 12.13
C ILE A 3 14.25 -2.07 11.09
N VAL A 4 13.28 -3.00 11.04
CA VAL A 4 13.16 -3.91 9.88
C VAL A 4 12.80 -3.12 8.63
N ASN A 5 13.24 -3.61 7.47
CA ASN A 5 12.92 -3.02 6.19
C ASN A 5 11.54 -3.52 5.73
N PRO A 6 10.49 -2.67 5.68
CA PRO A 6 9.14 -3.09 5.31
C PRO A 6 8.98 -3.28 3.79
N ILE A 7 10.09 -3.35 3.04
CA ILE A 7 10.07 -3.86 1.67
C ILE A 7 9.72 -5.34 1.65
N TYR A 8 10.11 -6.09 2.69
CA TYR A 8 9.80 -7.50 2.84
C TYR A 8 8.32 -7.68 3.13
N ASP A 9 7.70 -8.62 2.44
CA ASP A 9 6.28 -8.88 2.48
C ASP A 9 5.86 -9.32 3.88
N VAL A 10 6.67 -10.17 4.52
CA VAL A 10 6.44 -10.60 5.91
C VAL A 10 6.47 -9.41 6.88
N ALA A 11 7.50 -8.55 6.79
CA ALA A 11 7.60 -7.38 7.66
C ALA A 11 6.48 -6.35 7.41
N PHE A 12 6.11 -6.14 6.14
CA PHE A 12 5.03 -5.24 5.78
C PHE A 12 3.68 -5.72 6.32
N LYS A 13 3.36 -7.02 6.16
CA LYS A 13 2.14 -7.63 6.71
C LYS A 13 2.06 -7.44 8.22
N ARG A 14 3.13 -7.78 8.96
CA ARG A 14 3.19 -7.60 10.43
C ARG A 14 3.06 -6.15 10.86
N MET A 15 3.64 -5.21 10.10
CA MET A 15 3.45 -3.77 10.37
C MET A 15 1.98 -3.35 10.23
N MET A 16 1.30 -3.85 9.19
CA MET A 16 -0.10 -3.52 8.89
C MET A 16 -1.12 -4.28 9.75
N GLU A 17 -0.70 -5.27 10.54
CA GLU A 17 -1.54 -5.92 11.57
C GLU A 17 -1.86 -4.96 12.74
N ASP A 18 -0.98 -4.00 13.02
CA ASP A 18 -1.25 -2.95 14.01
C ASP A 18 -2.23 -1.91 13.44
N ASN A 19 -3.44 -1.87 14.00
CA ASN A 19 -4.55 -1.06 13.47
C ASN A 19 -4.24 0.45 13.47
N GLU A 20 -3.51 0.95 14.47
CA GLU A 20 -3.13 2.37 14.53
C GLU A 20 -2.13 2.70 13.42
N VAL A 21 -1.17 1.80 13.19
CA VAL A 21 -0.20 1.94 12.09
C VAL A 21 -0.89 1.87 10.74
N ALA A 22 -1.76 0.89 10.52
CA ALA A 22 -2.52 0.76 9.29
C ALA A 22 -3.41 1.99 9.03
N THR A 23 -4.09 2.50 10.07
CA THR A 23 -4.95 3.68 9.98
C THR A 23 -4.14 4.91 9.59
N PHE A 24 -3.02 5.13 10.27
CA PHE A 24 -2.09 6.22 9.94
C PHE A 24 -1.57 6.10 8.50
N PHE A 25 -1.06 4.93 8.11
CA PHE A 25 -0.49 4.68 6.79
C PHE A 25 -1.51 4.95 5.67
N ILE A 26 -2.73 4.42 5.80
CA ILE A 26 -3.80 4.63 4.82
C ILE A 26 -4.28 6.08 4.80
N ALA A 27 -4.46 6.71 5.97
CA ALA A 27 -4.87 8.12 6.06
C ALA A 27 -3.87 9.04 5.36
N SER A 28 -2.57 8.85 5.61
CA SER A 28 -1.51 9.63 4.97
C SER A 28 -1.46 9.42 3.45
N LEU A 29 -1.62 8.18 2.98
CA LEU A 29 -1.59 7.86 1.54
C LEU A 29 -2.81 8.38 0.78
N LEU A 30 -4.00 8.31 1.39
CA LEU A 30 -5.23 8.84 0.80
C LEU A 30 -5.33 10.36 1.00
N GLN A 31 -4.57 10.93 1.94
CA GLN A 31 -4.71 12.32 2.40
C GLN A 31 -6.16 12.63 2.77
N GLU A 32 -6.79 11.70 3.49
CA GLU A 32 -8.19 11.74 3.90
C GLU A 32 -8.30 11.48 5.41
N ASN A 33 -9.36 11.97 6.04
CA ASN A 33 -9.58 11.78 7.47
C ASN A 33 -10.16 10.38 7.74
N VAL A 34 -9.31 9.37 7.83
CA VAL A 34 -9.71 8.01 8.21
C VAL A 34 -9.94 7.95 9.71
N VAL A 35 -11.17 7.67 10.11
CA VAL A 35 -11.63 7.63 11.51
C VAL A 35 -11.41 6.25 12.12
N SER A 36 -11.62 5.19 11.34
CA SER A 36 -11.34 3.82 11.75
C SER A 36 -11.09 2.93 10.54
N LEU A 37 -10.32 1.87 10.77
CA LEU A 37 -10.10 0.78 9.82
C LEU A 37 -10.59 -0.54 10.40
N GLU A 38 -11.28 -1.31 9.57
CA GLU A 38 -11.54 -2.72 9.81
C GLU A 38 -10.70 -3.53 8.81
N SER A 39 -9.75 -4.30 9.34
CA SER A 39 -8.97 -5.22 8.53
C SER A 39 -9.83 -6.41 8.14
N LYS A 40 -9.96 -6.67 6.84
CA LYS A 40 -10.48 -7.95 6.38
C LYS A 40 -9.31 -8.92 6.43
N GLN A 41 -9.07 -9.52 7.59
CA GLN A 41 -7.87 -10.32 7.81
C GLN A 41 -7.82 -11.54 6.87
N HIS A 42 -6.59 -11.78 6.41
CA HIS A 42 -6.09 -12.82 5.51
C HIS A 42 -6.36 -12.49 4.05
N GLU A 43 -5.24 -12.17 3.39
CA GLU A 43 -4.95 -12.36 1.98
C GLU A 43 -6.19 -12.69 1.17
N CYS A 44 -6.48 -11.90 0.14
CA CYS A 44 -7.14 -12.50 -0.99
C CYS A 44 -6.21 -13.58 -1.57
N PHE A 45 -6.01 -14.71 -0.86
CA PHE A 45 -6.21 -16.02 -1.44
C PHE A 45 -7.63 -16.00 -1.98
N TYR A 46 -7.80 -15.32 -3.10
CA TYR A 46 -8.67 -15.86 -4.09
C TYR A 46 -8.23 -17.32 -4.19
N LYS A 47 -9.11 -18.25 -3.83
CA LYS A 47 -8.78 -19.68 -3.87
C LYS A 47 -8.31 -20.11 -5.27
N ASP A 48 -8.57 -19.24 -6.26
CA ASP A 48 -8.19 -19.31 -7.66
C ASP A 48 -7.17 -18.24 -8.09
N GLN A 49 -6.46 -17.55 -7.17
CA GLN A 49 -5.33 -16.70 -7.55
C GLN A 49 -4.30 -17.63 -8.19
N PRO A 50 -3.77 -17.27 -9.38
CA PRO A 50 -2.69 -18.03 -9.97
C PRO A 50 -1.55 -18.17 -8.96
N ALA A 51 -1.14 -19.40 -8.65
CA ALA A 51 -0.12 -19.70 -7.64
C ALA A 51 1.24 -19.03 -7.92
N ASP A 52 1.41 -18.49 -9.13
CA ASP A 52 2.59 -17.85 -9.68
C ASP A 52 2.52 -16.31 -9.67
N LEU A 53 1.58 -15.69 -8.95
CA LEU A 53 1.42 -14.23 -8.94
C LEU A 53 2.01 -13.59 -7.66
N PRO A 54 3.24 -13.03 -7.71
CA PRO A 54 4.01 -12.61 -6.52
C PRO A 54 3.63 -11.21 -6.05
N VAL A 55 2.35 -10.99 -5.76
CA VAL A 55 1.80 -9.70 -5.33
C VAL A 55 1.19 -9.83 -3.95
N VAL A 56 1.49 -8.89 -3.05
CA VAL A 56 0.81 -8.79 -1.75
C VAL A 56 -0.37 -7.85 -1.89
N CYS A 57 -1.57 -8.34 -1.55
CA CYS A 57 -2.79 -7.53 -1.51
C CYS A 57 -3.37 -7.54 -0.09
N LEU A 58 -3.57 -6.36 0.48
CA LEU A 58 -4.23 -6.16 1.77
C LEU A 58 -5.50 -5.33 1.58
N ASP A 59 -6.61 -5.78 2.18
CA ASP A 59 -7.92 -5.17 2.05
C ASP A 59 -8.41 -4.60 3.39
N PHE A 60 -8.95 -3.38 3.34
CA PHE A 60 -9.47 -2.68 4.51
C PHE A 60 -10.81 -2.01 4.22
N PHE A 61 -11.69 -1.95 5.20
CA PHE A 61 -12.80 -1.01 5.21
C PHE A 61 -12.42 0.22 6.03
N ALA A 62 -12.38 1.37 5.36
CA ALA A 62 -12.05 2.64 5.97
C ALA A 62 -13.31 3.47 6.19
N ARG A 63 -13.56 3.90 7.43
CA ARG A 63 -14.56 4.93 7.71
C ARG A 63 -13.91 6.29 7.55
N ILE A 64 -14.29 7.02 6.51
CA ILE A 64 -13.71 8.31 6.15
C ILE A 64 -14.68 9.42 6.49
N ARG A 65 -14.21 10.46 7.18
CA ARG A 65 -14.99 11.67 7.48
C ARG A 65 -14.76 12.71 6.39
N LYS A 66 -15.81 13.05 5.66
CA LYS A 66 -15.81 14.12 4.65
C LYS A 66 -16.00 15.50 5.30
N GLU A 67 -15.71 16.57 4.56
CA GLU A 67 -15.80 17.97 5.02
C GLU A 67 -17.19 18.34 5.57
N ASN A 68 -18.25 17.77 5.01
CA ASN A 68 -19.64 17.97 5.45
C ASN A 68 -20.02 17.17 6.72
N ARG A 69 -19.05 16.62 7.45
CA ARG A 69 -19.21 15.73 8.62
C ARG A 69 -19.95 14.41 8.34
N ARG A 70 -20.25 14.08 7.08
CA ARG A 70 -20.75 12.74 6.74
C ARG A 70 -19.60 11.75 6.82
N LYS A 71 -19.89 10.56 7.35
CA LYS A 71 -18.98 9.42 7.34
C LYS A 71 -19.38 8.53 6.16
N SER A 72 -18.42 8.16 5.34
CA SER A 72 -18.58 7.15 4.30
C SER A 72 -17.71 5.95 4.63
N VAL A 73 -18.22 4.74 4.37
CA VAL A 73 -17.38 3.54 4.37
C VAL A 73 -16.80 3.42 2.96
N SER A 74 -15.48 3.25 2.88
CA SER A 74 -14.79 3.08 1.62
C SER A 74 -13.88 1.86 1.69
N TRP A 75 -13.93 1.04 0.64
CA TRP A 75 -12.99 -0.07 0.49
C TRP A 75 -11.62 0.48 0.09
N VAL A 76 -10.56 0.05 0.78
CA VAL A 76 -9.18 0.39 0.47
C VAL A 76 -8.40 -0.89 0.21
N LYS A 77 -7.62 -0.90 -0.87
CA LYS A 77 -6.77 -2.02 -1.27
C LYS A 77 -5.34 -1.56 -1.39
N ILE A 78 -4.43 -2.20 -0.67
CA ILE A 78 -2.99 -1.97 -0.84
C ILE A 78 -2.42 -3.14 -1.62
N ILE A 79 -1.89 -2.85 -2.79
CA ILE A 79 -1.27 -3.82 -3.69
C ILE A 79 0.21 -3.50 -3.75
N LYS A 80 1.03 -4.42 -3.27
CA LYS A 80 2.48 -4.31 -3.29
C LYS A 80 3.04 -5.28 -4.33
N ALA A 81 3.69 -4.72 -5.35
CA ALA A 81 4.18 -5.47 -6.50
C ALA A 81 5.65 -5.17 -6.78
N ARG A 82 6.39 -6.20 -7.18
CA ARG A 82 7.82 -6.09 -7.49
C ARG A 82 8.07 -5.66 -8.93
N THR A 83 7.22 -6.11 -9.86
CA THR A 83 7.33 -5.80 -11.28
C THR A 83 6.02 -5.24 -11.83
N ILE A 84 6.12 -4.45 -12.90
CA ILE A 84 4.97 -3.91 -13.62
C ILE A 84 4.11 -5.03 -14.22
N PRO A 85 4.67 -6.07 -14.88
CA PRO A 85 3.88 -7.19 -15.41
C PRO A 85 3.08 -7.94 -14.34
N ASP A 86 3.66 -8.18 -13.15
CA ASP A 86 2.93 -8.85 -12.05
C ASP A 86 1.78 -7.99 -11.54
N CYS A 87 2.03 -6.67 -11.41
CA CYS A 87 1.02 -5.70 -11.03
C CYS A 87 -0.12 -5.68 -12.06
N ASP A 88 0.20 -5.55 -13.35
CA ASP A 88 -0.78 -5.56 -14.45
C ASP A 88 -1.64 -6.82 -14.45
N ARG A 89 -1.01 -7.99 -14.33
CA ARG A 89 -1.70 -9.28 -14.32
C ARG A 89 -2.65 -9.39 -13.12
N PHE A 90 -2.22 -8.95 -11.94
CA PHE A 90 -3.07 -8.94 -10.75
C PHE A 90 -4.22 -7.95 -10.89
N MET A 91 -3.98 -6.76 -11.44
CA MET A 91 -5.03 -5.77 -11.67
C MET A 91 -6.08 -6.28 -12.67
N ARG A 92 -5.68 -6.89 -13.79
CA ARG A 92 -6.63 -7.52 -14.72
C ARG A 92 -7.45 -8.62 -14.06
N TYR A 93 -6.78 -9.48 -13.27
CA TYR A 93 -7.45 -10.52 -12.49
C TYR A 93 -8.52 -9.93 -11.55
N LEU A 94 -8.18 -8.84 -10.84
CA LEU A 94 -9.11 -8.14 -9.97
C LEU A 94 -10.30 -7.56 -10.73
N CYS A 95 -10.08 -6.95 -11.90
CA CYS A 95 -11.15 -6.43 -12.75
C CYS A 95 -12.12 -7.53 -13.17
N ASP A 96 -11.59 -8.65 -13.67
CA ASP A 96 -12.41 -9.80 -14.05
C ASP A 96 -13.19 -10.36 -12.87
N LEU A 97 -12.61 -10.32 -11.67
CA LEU A 97 -13.29 -10.75 -10.46
C LEU A 97 -14.45 -9.82 -10.08
N TYR A 98 -14.25 -8.49 -10.12
CA TYR A 98 -15.32 -7.54 -9.84
C TYR A 98 -16.44 -7.60 -10.87
N ASN A 99 -16.09 -7.73 -12.15
CA ASN A 99 -17.05 -7.86 -13.24
C ASN A 99 -17.91 -9.13 -13.07
N ARG A 100 -17.32 -10.22 -12.57
CA ARG A 100 -18.03 -11.48 -12.30
C ARG A 100 -18.82 -11.47 -10.99
N ASN A 101 -18.39 -10.69 -10.00
CA ASN A 101 -18.95 -10.67 -8.65
C ASN A 101 -19.44 -9.29 -8.23
N ILE A 102 -20.25 -8.64 -9.08
CA ILE A 102 -20.85 -7.31 -8.81
C ILE A 102 -21.62 -7.29 -7.47
N ALA A 103 -22.10 -8.44 -7.00
CA ALA A 103 -22.80 -8.60 -5.72
C ALA A 103 -21.91 -8.55 -4.45
N LEU A 104 -20.57 -8.48 -4.58
CA LEU A 104 -19.67 -8.36 -3.42
C LEU A 104 -19.51 -6.91 -2.92
N LEU A 105 -20.07 -5.93 -3.64
CA LEU A 105 -20.14 -4.56 -3.18
C LEU A 105 -21.35 -4.43 -2.27
N ASP A 106 -21.10 -4.36 -0.97
CA ASP A 106 -22.11 -4.03 0.03
C ASP A 106 -22.71 -2.65 -0.26
N ALA A 107 -24.02 -2.48 -0.09
CA ALA A 107 -24.74 -1.26 -0.43
C ALA A 107 -24.29 -0.04 0.40
N GLU A 108 -23.62 -0.28 1.54
CA GLU A 108 -23.02 0.76 2.38
C GLU A 108 -21.64 1.25 1.89
N ILE A 109 -21.01 0.55 0.93
CA ILE A 109 -19.71 0.93 0.37
C ILE A 109 -19.92 1.94 -0.76
N GLU A 110 -19.49 3.17 -0.54
CA GLU A 110 -19.53 4.18 -1.59
C GLU A 110 -18.44 3.93 -2.66
N GLY A 111 -18.89 3.63 -3.88
CA GLY A 111 -18.05 3.70 -5.09
C GLY A 111 -17.03 2.57 -5.25
N HIS A 112 -16.09 2.79 -6.16
CA HIS A 112 -15.02 1.83 -6.45
C HIS A 112 -13.97 1.75 -5.34
N PRO A 113 -13.26 0.61 -5.19
CA PRO A 113 -12.22 0.46 -4.19
C PRO A 113 -11.08 1.48 -4.40
N ASN A 114 -10.68 2.14 -3.33
CA ASN A 114 -9.50 3.00 -3.29
C ASN A 114 -8.25 2.14 -3.37
N THR A 115 -7.71 1.96 -4.57
CA THR A 115 -6.53 1.13 -4.77
C THR A 115 -5.25 1.96 -4.59
N VAL A 116 -4.36 1.46 -3.75
CA VAL A 116 -3.03 1.99 -3.45
C VAL A 116 -2.01 1.02 -4.03
N LEU A 117 -1.18 1.47 -4.97
CA LEU A 117 -0.09 0.66 -5.51
C LEU A 117 1.23 1.00 -4.83
N LEU A 118 1.88 0.01 -4.22
CA LEU A 118 3.23 0.11 -3.68
C LEU A 118 4.19 -0.66 -4.61
N LEU A 119 4.86 0.07 -5.49
CA LEU A 119 5.71 -0.50 -6.52
C LEU A 119 7.18 -0.53 -6.06
N GLU A 120 7.80 -1.71 -6.09
CA GLU A 120 9.26 -1.83 -5.95
C GLU A 120 9.99 -1.54 -7.27
N CYS A 121 9.25 -1.47 -8.38
CA CYS A 121 9.70 -1.03 -9.69
C CYS A 121 9.27 0.42 -9.97
N GLU A 122 9.89 1.00 -10.99
CA GLU A 122 9.52 2.32 -11.48
C GLU A 122 8.54 2.19 -12.65
N GLU A 123 7.45 2.95 -12.56
CA GLU A 123 6.55 3.18 -13.69
C GLU A 123 7.09 4.39 -14.48
N PRO A 124 7.44 4.23 -15.77
CA PRO A 124 8.12 5.27 -16.56
C PRO A 124 7.38 6.61 -16.61
N ASP A 125 6.05 6.58 -16.63
CA ASP A 125 5.21 7.76 -16.76
C ASP A 125 5.03 8.53 -15.44
N ILE A 126 5.33 7.90 -14.30
CA ILE A 126 5.24 8.54 -12.99
C ILE A 126 6.63 9.02 -12.57
N LYS A 127 6.86 10.33 -12.58
CA LYS A 127 8.19 10.90 -12.27
C LYS A 127 8.47 11.06 -10.77
N SER A 128 7.44 11.07 -9.93
CA SER A 128 7.54 11.28 -8.48
C SER A 128 7.50 9.96 -7.69
N ALA A 129 8.02 9.97 -6.46
CA ALA A 129 7.91 8.84 -5.53
C ALA A 129 6.47 8.53 -5.11
N TYR A 130 5.59 9.54 -5.13
CA TYR A 130 4.17 9.41 -4.84
C TYR A 130 3.37 10.20 -5.89
N ALA A 131 2.31 9.60 -6.40
CA ALA A 131 1.34 10.24 -7.27
C ALA A 131 -0.07 9.87 -6.82
N ARG A 132 -0.95 10.87 -6.72
CA ARG A 132 -2.38 10.69 -6.44
C ARG A 132 -3.17 10.96 -7.70
N PHE A 133 -4.19 10.17 -7.94
CA PHE A 133 -5.07 10.30 -9.10
C PHE A 133 -6.48 10.62 -8.63
N GLU A 134 -7.11 11.60 -9.28
CA GLU A 134 -8.51 11.95 -9.09
C GLU A 134 -9.32 11.46 -10.29
N TRP A 135 -10.44 10.80 -10.01
CA TRP A 135 -11.37 10.33 -11.04
C TRP A 135 -12.38 11.42 -11.32
N ARG A 136 -12.54 11.77 -12.61
CA ARG A 136 -13.62 12.68 -13.04
C ARG A 136 -14.71 11.86 -13.72
N TYR A 137 -15.94 12.00 -13.23
CA TYR A 137 -17.12 11.48 -13.90
C TYR A 137 -17.33 12.26 -15.20
N LYS A 138 -17.42 11.57 -16.34
CA LYS A 138 -18.09 12.11 -17.53
C LYS A 138 -19.54 11.66 -17.52
N GLU A 139 -20.44 12.53 -17.99
CA GLU A 139 -21.87 12.22 -18.17
C GLU A 139 -22.03 10.90 -18.96
N GLY A 140 -22.79 9.95 -18.41
CA GLY A 140 -23.07 8.64 -19.03
C GLY A 140 -22.31 7.43 -18.44
N ASP A 141 -21.94 7.45 -17.16
CA ASP A 141 -21.39 6.32 -16.39
C ASP A 141 -20.03 5.74 -16.87
N VAL A 142 -19.33 6.44 -17.78
CA VAL A 142 -17.99 6.02 -18.23
C VAL A 142 -16.91 6.68 -17.39
N TYR A 143 -16.25 5.86 -16.57
CA TYR A 143 -15.05 6.22 -15.83
C TYR A 143 -13.89 6.37 -16.80
N VAL A 144 -13.34 7.58 -16.95
CA VAL A 144 -12.11 7.82 -17.71
C VAL A 144 -11.06 8.30 -16.72
N PRO A 145 -10.00 7.52 -16.45
CA PRO A 145 -8.86 8.05 -15.72
C PRO A 145 -8.27 9.23 -16.50
N SER A 146 -7.69 10.22 -15.84
CA SER A 146 -6.87 11.21 -16.54
C SER A 146 -5.50 10.64 -16.98
N SER A 147 -5.40 9.31 -17.14
CA SER A 147 -4.14 8.61 -17.42
C SER A 147 -3.80 8.64 -18.91
N VAL A 148 -2.51 8.47 -19.20
CA VAL A 148 -2.01 8.21 -20.55
C VAL A 148 -2.59 6.86 -21.01
N PRO A 149 -3.16 6.77 -22.23
CA PRO A 149 -3.67 5.52 -22.74
C PRO A 149 -2.61 4.40 -22.77
N GLY A 150 -2.98 3.17 -22.38
CA GLY A 150 -2.08 2.01 -22.36
C GLY A 150 -1.23 1.82 -21.10
N THR A 151 -1.51 2.51 -20.00
CA THR A 151 -0.76 2.41 -18.74
C THR A 151 -1.48 1.56 -17.69
N LEU A 152 -0.74 1.08 -16.68
CA LEU A 152 -1.23 0.39 -15.46
C LEU A 152 -2.48 1.06 -14.82
N LEU A 153 -2.63 2.36 -15.02
CA LEU A 153 -3.65 3.22 -14.41
C LEU A 153 -5.01 3.16 -15.12
N GLU A 154 -5.10 2.54 -16.30
CA GLU A 154 -6.37 2.37 -17.02
C GLU A 154 -7.27 1.28 -16.43
N VAL A 155 -6.67 0.27 -15.80
CA VAL A 155 -7.36 -1.01 -15.57
C VAL A 155 -8.17 -1.00 -14.27
N LEU A 156 -7.71 -0.33 -13.22
CA LEU A 156 -8.41 -0.30 -11.94
C LEU A 156 -8.31 1.10 -11.34
N PRO A 157 -9.36 1.57 -10.64
CA PRO A 157 -9.37 2.87 -10.02
C PRO A 157 -8.35 3.00 -8.88
N GLY A 158 -7.08 3.18 -9.25
CA GLY A 158 -6.00 3.58 -8.37
C GLY A 158 -6.27 4.97 -7.86
N LYS A 159 -6.28 5.14 -6.53
CA LYS A 159 -6.25 6.47 -5.91
C LYS A 159 -4.83 7.00 -5.78
N CYS A 160 -3.84 6.14 -5.59
CA CYS A 160 -2.44 6.57 -5.56
C CYS A 160 -1.43 5.45 -5.89
N VAL A 161 -0.25 5.87 -6.33
CA VAL A 161 0.92 5.05 -6.59
C VAL A 161 2.09 5.55 -5.76
N VAL A 162 2.82 4.63 -5.14
CA VAL A 162 4.09 4.87 -4.45
C VAL A 162 5.17 4.05 -5.18
N GLN A 163 6.19 4.73 -5.69
CA GLN A 163 7.37 4.10 -6.28
C GLN A 163 8.50 4.09 -5.26
N ILE A 164 8.70 2.94 -4.62
CA ILE A 164 9.60 2.81 -3.47
C ILE A 164 11.06 3.16 -3.84
N GLY A 165 11.49 2.81 -5.05
CA GLY A 165 12.83 3.14 -5.57
C GLY A 165 13.12 4.64 -5.67
N LYS A 166 12.08 5.48 -5.79
CA LYS A 166 12.19 6.94 -5.89
C LYS A 166 12.05 7.66 -4.54
N ILE A 167 11.75 6.95 -3.46
CA ILE A 167 11.64 7.54 -2.12
C ILE A 167 13.02 8.00 -1.68
N ILE A 168 13.12 9.27 -1.35
CA ILE A 168 14.29 9.89 -0.73
C ILE A 168 13.84 10.38 0.65
N GLU A 169 14.62 10.11 1.69
CA GLU A 169 14.31 10.60 3.04
C GLU A 169 14.14 12.13 3.04
N ARG A 170 12.92 12.58 3.32
CA ARG A 170 12.55 13.98 3.44
C ARG A 170 11.67 14.18 4.66
N SER A 171 11.86 15.30 5.35
CA SER A 171 11.12 15.67 6.55
C SER A 171 10.16 16.83 6.33
N ASP A 172 9.83 17.13 5.07
CA ASP A 172 9.04 18.29 4.64
C ASP A 172 7.52 18.12 4.84
N SER A 173 7.02 16.88 4.79
CA SER A 173 5.61 16.58 5.05
C SER A 173 5.42 15.30 5.87
N GLU A 174 4.24 15.13 6.48
CA GLU A 174 3.88 13.89 7.17
C GLU A 174 3.94 12.68 6.22
N LEU A 175 3.43 12.83 5.00
CA LEU A 175 3.50 11.80 3.96
C LEU A 175 4.94 11.43 3.62
N SER A 176 5.82 12.41 3.42
CA SER A 176 7.25 12.17 3.14
C SER A 176 7.93 11.42 4.29
N LYS A 177 7.65 11.80 5.54
CA LYS A 177 8.18 11.12 6.72
C LYS A 177 7.66 9.69 6.82
N MET A 178 6.37 9.47 6.59
CA MET A 178 5.78 8.13 6.56
C MET A 178 6.41 7.27 5.45
N LEU A 179 6.55 7.82 4.24
CA LEU A 179 7.15 7.11 3.11
C LEU A 179 8.63 6.80 3.33
N SER A 180 9.36 7.63 4.07
CA SER A 180 10.79 7.42 4.35
C SER A 180 11.07 6.10 5.09
N VAL A 181 10.08 5.54 5.80
CA VAL A 181 10.17 4.20 6.40
C VAL A 181 10.30 3.10 5.34
N LEU A 182 9.89 3.35 4.10
CA LEU A 182 10.05 2.45 2.95
C LEU A 182 11.31 2.76 2.12
N GLU A 183 12.09 3.79 2.44
CA GLU A 183 13.32 4.14 1.71
C GLU A 183 14.30 2.96 1.65
N GLN A 184 14.85 2.66 0.47
CA GLN A 184 15.80 1.56 0.24
C GLN A 184 17.26 2.01 0.40
N ALA A 185 17.56 2.62 1.54
CA ALA A 185 18.90 3.10 1.88
C ALA A 185 19.32 2.70 3.32
N ARG A 186 20.62 2.87 3.61
CA ARG A 186 21.20 2.78 4.96
C ARG A 186 20.97 1.44 5.65
N PHE A 187 21.06 0.36 4.89
CA PHE A 187 21.00 -1.01 5.39
C PHE A 187 22.08 -1.27 6.43
N ALA A 188 21.71 -1.97 7.49
CA ALA A 188 22.64 -2.39 8.55
C ALA A 188 23.21 -3.79 8.29
N ASP A 189 22.68 -4.50 7.29
CA ASP A 189 23.09 -5.84 6.91
C ASP A 189 23.13 -6.01 5.37
N LYS A 190 23.85 -7.04 4.89
CA LYS A 190 23.99 -7.32 3.44
C LYS A 190 22.70 -7.81 2.80
N LYS A 191 21.81 -8.45 3.56
CA LYS A 191 20.52 -8.91 3.06
C LYS A 191 19.49 -7.78 3.05
N LYS A 192 19.82 -6.58 3.54
CA LYS A 192 18.92 -5.41 3.57
C LYS A 192 17.66 -5.64 4.42
N ILE A 193 17.71 -6.57 5.37
CA ILE A 193 16.60 -6.93 6.27
C ILE A 193 16.37 -5.84 7.31
N VAL A 194 17.43 -5.19 7.78
CA VAL A 194 17.37 -4.11 8.76
C VAL A 194 18.05 -2.86 8.22
N LYS A 195 17.57 -1.70 8.66
CA LYS A 195 18.13 -0.40 8.25
C LYS A 195 18.16 0.62 9.38
N LYS A 196 19.07 1.59 9.24
CA LYS A 196 19.20 2.73 10.14
C LYS A 196 18.20 3.83 9.73
N TYR A 197 17.15 4.01 10.51
CA TYR A 197 16.20 5.11 10.36
C TYR A 197 16.64 6.32 11.18
N ARG A 198 16.70 7.51 10.55
CA ARG A 198 17.32 8.72 11.12
C ARG A 198 16.34 9.83 11.48
N LEU A 199 15.16 9.87 10.85
CA LEU A 199 14.19 10.92 11.17
C LEU A 199 13.68 10.77 12.61
N SER A 200 13.51 11.91 13.26
CA SER A 200 12.83 11.96 14.56
C SER A 200 11.33 11.82 14.33
N PRO A 201 10.67 10.79 14.86
CA PRO A 201 9.23 10.64 14.71
C PRO A 201 8.51 11.67 15.57
N ASP A 202 7.85 12.64 14.94
CA ASP A 202 7.21 13.77 15.62
C ASP A 202 5.69 13.65 15.71
N THR A 203 5.07 12.85 14.85
CA THR A 203 3.64 12.51 14.91
C THR A 203 3.39 11.21 15.67
N ALA A 204 2.21 11.07 16.29
CA ALA A 204 1.85 9.86 17.04
C ALA A 204 1.88 8.61 16.15
N GLY A 205 1.32 8.69 14.94
CA GLY A 205 1.33 7.60 13.97
C GLY A 205 2.74 7.19 13.53
N LEU A 206 3.63 8.14 13.27
CA LEU A 206 5.00 7.84 12.89
C LEU A 206 5.80 7.23 14.05
N LYS A 207 5.58 7.71 15.29
CA LYS A 207 6.18 7.12 16.51
C LYS A 207 5.75 5.67 16.65
N LYS A 208 4.46 5.39 16.53
CA LYS A 208 3.89 4.05 16.64
C LYS A 208 4.41 3.12 15.54
N MET A 209 4.40 3.57 14.28
CA MET A 209 4.92 2.80 13.14
C MET A 209 6.40 2.46 13.29
N THR A 210 7.22 3.44 13.68
CA THR A 210 8.66 3.20 13.87
C THR A 210 8.95 2.32 15.08
N GLU A 211 8.12 2.40 16.14
CA GLU A 211 8.19 1.50 17.29
C GLU A 211 7.87 0.06 16.91
N VAL A 212 6.78 -0.18 16.18
CA VAL A 212 6.41 -1.52 15.70
C VAL A 212 7.55 -2.12 14.89
N LEU A 213 8.09 -1.39 13.92
CA LEU A 213 9.20 -1.87 13.08
C LEU A 213 10.51 -2.07 13.86
N ARG A 214 10.72 -1.31 14.94
CA ARG A 214 11.86 -1.49 15.85
C ARG A 214 11.70 -2.77 16.67
N GLN A 215 10.51 -3.05 17.18
CA GLN A 215 10.21 -4.28 17.91
C GLN A 215 10.38 -5.51 17.00
N LEU A 216 9.85 -5.45 15.78
CA LEU A 216 10.03 -6.48 14.76
C LEU A 216 11.51 -6.72 14.41
N ALA A 217 12.39 -5.73 14.59
CA ALA A 217 13.83 -5.91 14.36
C ALA A 217 14.53 -6.76 15.43
N THR A 218 13.83 -7.10 16.50
CA THR A 218 14.30 -7.98 17.58
C THR A 218 13.64 -9.36 17.54
N ASP A 219 12.68 -9.58 16.64
CA ASP A 219 11.98 -10.86 16.49
C ASP A 219 12.79 -11.83 15.63
N ALA A 220 13.42 -12.82 16.28
CA ALA A 220 14.25 -13.81 15.60
C ALA A 220 13.48 -14.69 14.60
N ALA A 221 12.20 -14.97 14.84
CA ALA A 221 11.38 -15.78 13.94
C ALA A 221 11.08 -15.00 12.66
N LEU A 222 10.65 -13.74 12.81
CA LEU A 222 10.42 -12.83 11.69
C LEU A 222 11.68 -12.65 10.84
N LEU A 223 12.83 -12.39 11.48
CA LEU A 223 14.09 -12.18 10.77
C LEU A 223 14.51 -13.43 9.98
N LYS A 224 14.19 -14.63 10.46
CA LYS A 224 14.40 -15.89 9.74
C LYS A 224 13.48 -15.99 8.53
N GLU A 225 12.19 -15.67 8.67
CA GLU A 225 11.23 -15.64 7.55
C GLU A 225 11.66 -14.63 6.47
N MET A 226 12.05 -13.42 6.86
CA MET A 226 12.59 -12.42 5.94
C MET A 226 13.86 -12.89 5.22
N ALA A 227 14.71 -13.67 5.90
CA ALA A 227 15.90 -14.23 5.29
C ALA A 227 15.59 -15.35 4.27
N GLU A 228 14.48 -16.08 4.43
CA GLU A 228 13.99 -17.01 3.42
C GLU A 228 13.33 -16.27 2.25
N GLU A 229 12.52 -15.25 2.53
CA GLU A 229 11.93 -14.37 1.51
C GLU A 229 13.01 -13.68 0.66
N TYR A 230 14.14 -13.30 1.26
CA TYR A 230 15.28 -12.74 0.52
C TYR A 230 15.80 -13.69 -0.57
N LYS A 231 15.77 -15.01 -0.33
CA LYS A 231 16.24 -16.00 -1.31
C LYS A 231 15.29 -16.11 -2.50
N THR A 232 13.99 -15.92 -2.28
CA THR A 232 12.96 -15.98 -3.33
C THR A 232 12.79 -14.65 -4.07
N ARG A 233 13.38 -13.56 -3.55
CA ARG A 233 13.43 -12.24 -4.18
C ARG A 233 14.52 -12.09 -5.25
N ARG A 234 15.45 -13.05 -5.37
CA ARG A 234 16.57 -13.02 -6.32
C ARG A 234 16.27 -13.71 -7.63
#